data_AF-A0A937YQD7-F1
#
_entry.id   AF-A0A937YQD7-F1
#
_cell.length_a   1.000
_cell.length_b   1.000
_cell.length_c   1.000
_cell.angle_alpha   90.00
_cell.angle_beta   90.00
_cell.angle_gamma   90.00
#
_symmetry.space_group_name_H-M   'P 1'
#
loop_
_entity.id
_entity.type
_entity.pdbx_description
1 polymer ?
#
loop_
_entity_poly.entity_id
_entity_poly.type
_entity_poly.pdbx_seq_one_letter_code
_entity_poly.pdbx_strand_id
1 'polypeptide(L)'
;MAQAIGAMTGLPTTTFNAPGIGRLLPNLFDELAPVIPDGATPVPNIFNIRLYGDQVSGVDFHVGEITTYDSPFAFEDVINVFALALALQSHKLETLISKIEAGSSIEQGLSSSPQFSGLVYLV
;
A
#
# COMPACT_ATOMS: atom_id res chain seq x y z
N MET A 1 -7.89 3.58 -5.94
CA MET A 1 -9.33 3.73 -6.25
C MET A 1 -10.18 2.63 -5.63
N ALA A 2 -9.84 1.34 -5.76
CA ALA A 2 -10.62 0.26 -5.14
C ALA A 2 -10.84 0.43 -3.62
N GLN A 3 -9.80 0.83 -2.87
CA GLN A 3 -9.94 1.15 -1.43
C GLN A 3 -10.97 2.25 -1.15
N ALA A 4 -11.15 3.22 -2.04
CA ALA A 4 -12.11 4.31 -1.85
C ALA A 4 -13.55 3.79 -2.02
N ILE A 5 -13.76 2.97 -3.06
CA ILE A 5 -15.03 2.30 -3.30
C ILE A 5 -15.34 1.37 -2.11
N GLY A 6 -14.41 0.54 -1.67
CA GLY A 6 -14.59 -0.31 -0.49
C GLY A 6 -14.95 0.47 0.77
N ALA A 7 -14.25 1.58 1.02
CA ALA A 7 -14.50 2.46 2.17
C ALA A 7 -15.89 3.08 2.17
N MET A 8 -16.38 3.49 1.01
CA MET A 8 -17.66 4.17 0.87
C MET A 8 -18.85 3.21 0.75
N THR A 9 -18.65 2.04 0.12
CA THR A 9 -19.71 1.06 -0.15
C THR A 9 -19.84 -0.02 0.92
N GLY A 10 -18.82 -0.20 1.77
CA GLY A 10 -18.74 -1.30 2.73
C GLY A 10 -18.36 -2.65 2.11
N LEU A 11 -17.98 -2.68 0.83
CA LEU A 11 -17.54 -3.90 0.16
C LEU A 11 -16.12 -4.31 0.64
N PRO A 12 -15.91 -5.59 1.03
CA PRO A 12 -14.59 -6.10 1.33
C PRO A 12 -13.64 -5.86 0.16
N THR A 13 -12.49 -5.26 0.44
CA THR A 13 -11.56 -4.82 -0.59
C THR A 13 -10.13 -5.17 -0.20
N THR A 14 -9.45 -5.92 -1.06
CA THR A 14 -8.02 -6.16 -0.95
C THR A 14 -7.32 -5.49 -2.12
N THR A 15 -6.34 -4.65 -1.84
CA THR A 15 -5.46 -4.06 -2.84
C THR A 15 -4.02 -4.50 -2.64
N PHE A 16 -3.24 -4.37 -3.71
CA PHE A 16 -1.83 -4.74 -3.73
C PHE A 16 -1.00 -3.54 -4.16
N ASN A 17 -0.01 -3.16 -3.35
CA ASN A 17 0.87 -2.02 -3.60
C ASN A 17 0.10 -0.72 -3.95
N ALA A 18 -1.14 -0.57 -3.48
CA ALA A 18 -1.92 0.62 -3.80
C ALA A 18 -1.36 1.83 -3.05
N PRO A 19 -1.39 3.04 -3.62
CA PRO A 19 -1.12 4.27 -2.90
C PRO A 19 -2.21 4.55 -1.87
N GLY A 20 -1.86 5.29 -0.82
CA GLY A 20 -2.81 5.83 0.13
C GLY A 20 -3.78 6.80 -0.53
N ILE A 21 -5.00 6.83 0.00
CA ILE A 21 -6.13 7.61 -0.53
C ILE A 21 -6.87 8.39 0.56
N GLY A 22 -6.43 8.31 1.81
CA GLY A 22 -7.17 8.79 2.98
C GLY A 22 -7.52 10.28 2.90
N ARG A 23 -6.60 11.10 2.37
CA ARG A 23 -6.86 12.54 2.16
C ARG A 23 -7.76 12.84 0.96
N LEU A 24 -7.88 11.90 0.02
CA LEU A 24 -8.71 12.06 -1.17
C LEU A 24 -10.17 11.65 -0.91
N LEU A 25 -10.44 10.82 0.10
CA LEU A 25 -11.79 10.34 0.40
C LEU A 25 -12.85 11.45 0.53
N PRO A 26 -12.62 12.56 1.25
CA PRO A 26 -13.63 13.62 1.36
C PRO A 26 -13.98 14.27 0.02
N ASN A 27 -13.01 14.34 -0.89
CA ASN A 27 -13.17 14.94 -2.22
C ASN A 27 -13.73 13.97 -3.26
N LEU A 28 -13.94 12.71 -2.89
CA LEU A 28 -14.48 11.67 -3.77
C LEU A 28 -15.90 11.28 -3.38
N PHE A 29 -16.47 11.91 -2.34
CA PHE A 29 -17.76 11.51 -1.81
C PHE A 29 -18.89 11.73 -2.83
N ASP A 30 -18.94 12.90 -3.47
CA ASP A 30 -19.99 13.22 -4.45
C ASP A 30 -19.92 12.34 -5.69
N GLU A 31 -18.69 12.01 -6.13
CA GLU A 31 -18.45 11.12 -7.26
C GLU A 31 -18.79 9.66 -6.95
N LEU A 32 -18.63 9.23 -5.70
CA LEU A 32 -18.91 7.87 -5.25
C LEU A 32 -20.34 7.71 -4.73
N ALA A 33 -21.07 8.80 -4.46
CA ALA A 33 -22.46 8.76 -3.98
C ALA A 33 -23.38 7.83 -4.79
N PRO A 34 -23.30 7.74 -6.14
CA PRO A 34 -24.15 6.84 -6.91
C PRO A 34 -23.93 5.35 -6.66
N VAL A 35 -22.78 4.96 -6.10
CA VAL A 35 -22.43 3.55 -5.84
C VAL A 35 -22.51 3.18 -4.35
N ILE A 36 -22.79 4.14 -3.47
CA ILE A 36 -22.95 3.91 -2.03
C ILE A 36 -24.34 3.32 -1.77
N PRO A 37 -24.45 2.08 -1.26
CA PRO A 37 -25.73 1.51 -0.87
C PRO A 37 -26.39 2.32 0.25
N ASP A 38 -27.71 2.42 0.24
CA ASP A 38 -28.47 2.99 1.36
C ASP A 38 -28.15 2.23 2.65
N GLY A 39 -27.67 2.97 3.66
CA GLY A 39 -27.29 2.38 4.96
C GLY A 39 -25.93 1.70 4.99
N ALA A 40 -25.06 1.94 3.99
CA ALA A 40 -23.67 1.49 4.06
C ALA A 40 -22.98 2.09 5.29
N THR A 41 -22.53 1.22 6.19
CA THR A 41 -21.62 1.57 7.27
C THR A 41 -20.20 1.31 6.79
N PRO A 42 -19.22 2.20 7.04
CA PRO A 42 -17.82 1.91 6.75
C PRO A 42 -17.41 0.59 7.43
N VAL A 43 -17.05 -0.43 6.66
CA VAL A 43 -16.74 -1.78 7.17
C VAL A 43 -15.22 -1.94 7.38
N PRO A 44 -14.77 -2.63 8.43
CA PRO A 44 -13.34 -2.84 8.76
C PRO A 44 -12.52 -3.73 7.80
N ASN A 45 -13.07 -4.18 6.66
CA ASN A 45 -12.44 -5.20 5.81
C ASN A 45 -11.78 -4.63 4.55
N ILE A 46 -10.98 -3.57 4.73
CA ILE A 46 -10.17 -2.99 3.65
C ILE A 46 -8.73 -3.31 3.98
N PHE A 47 -8.06 -4.00 3.07
CA PHE A 47 -6.69 -4.46 3.25
C PHE A 47 -5.83 -3.93 2.11
N ASN A 48 -4.64 -3.43 2.44
CA ASN A 48 -3.59 -3.19 1.46
C ASN A 48 -2.41 -4.10 1.77
N ILE A 49 -2.09 -4.99 0.84
CA ILE A 49 -0.92 -5.84 0.92
C ILE A 49 0.18 -5.16 0.12
N ARG A 50 1.35 -4.95 0.71
CA ARG A 50 2.46 -4.27 0.04
C ARG A 50 3.80 -4.92 0.30
N LEU A 51 4.81 -4.56 -0.49
CA LEU A 51 6.20 -4.91 -0.25
C LEU A 51 6.98 -3.77 0.40
N TYR A 52 7.90 -4.13 1.30
CA TYR A 52 8.89 -3.20 1.83
C TYR A 52 9.79 -2.69 0.69
N GLY A 53 9.90 -1.38 0.57
CA GLY A 53 10.62 -0.70 -0.52
C GLY A 53 9.72 -0.22 -1.68
N ASP A 54 8.44 -0.57 -1.70
CA ASP A 54 7.48 0.02 -2.63
C ASP A 54 7.18 1.47 -2.24
N GLN A 55 7.66 2.41 -3.06
CA GLN A 55 7.44 3.84 -2.81
C GLN A 55 6.03 4.29 -3.16
N VAL A 56 5.31 3.59 -4.06
CA VAL A 56 3.95 3.98 -4.46
C VAL A 56 2.97 3.75 -3.33
N SER A 57 3.01 2.58 -2.70
CA SER A 57 2.20 2.32 -1.48
C SER A 57 2.70 3.05 -0.24
N GLY A 58 3.84 3.73 -0.30
CA GLY A 58 4.28 4.68 0.73
C GLY A 58 3.62 6.06 0.61
N VAL A 59 2.96 6.37 -0.51
CA VAL A 59 2.33 7.68 -0.72
C VAL A 59 1.05 7.79 0.11
N ASP A 60 0.91 8.88 0.85
CA ASP A 60 -0.30 9.28 1.58
C ASP A 60 -0.80 8.25 2.63
N PHE A 61 -1.97 8.51 3.23
CA PHE A 61 -2.57 7.67 4.27
C PHE A 61 -3.43 6.56 3.66
N HIS A 62 -3.26 5.34 4.15
CA HIS A 62 -4.13 4.22 3.78
C HIS A 62 -5.45 4.26 4.52
N VAL A 63 -6.45 3.67 3.88
CA VAL A 63 -7.75 3.40 4.49
C VAL A 63 -7.82 1.90 4.69
N GLY A 64 -8.08 1.47 5.92
CA GLY A 64 -8.06 0.06 6.30
C GLY A 64 -6.72 -0.43 6.85
N GLU A 65 -6.58 -1.74 6.96
CA GLU A 65 -5.40 -2.42 7.46
C GLU A 65 -4.31 -2.56 6.38
N ILE A 66 -3.05 -2.53 6.82
CA ILE A 66 -1.90 -2.68 5.92
C ILE A 66 -1.08 -3.89 6.37
N THR A 67 -0.83 -4.79 5.43
CA THR A 67 0.07 -5.93 5.60
C THR A 67 1.31 -5.68 4.75
N THR A 68 2.48 -5.61 5.38
CA THR A 68 3.75 -5.38 4.67
C THR A 68 4.56 -6.66 4.65
N TYR A 69 4.92 -7.13 3.45
CA TYR A 69 5.84 -8.24 3.25
C TYR A 69 7.27 -7.73 3.07
N ASP A 70 8.24 -8.56 3.46
CA ASP A 70 9.65 -8.26 3.29
C ASP A 70 10.05 -7.88 1.86
N SER A 71 11.09 -7.07 1.78
CA SER A 71 11.68 -6.69 0.51
C SER A 71 12.11 -7.93 -0.28
N PRO A 72 11.96 -7.92 -1.61
CA PRO A 72 12.54 -8.93 -2.49
C PRO A 72 14.07 -8.90 -2.53
N PHE A 73 14.71 -7.88 -1.98
CA PHE A 73 16.16 -7.72 -1.98
C PHE A 73 16.75 -7.89 -0.59
N ALA A 74 17.92 -8.52 -0.51
CA ALA A 74 18.71 -8.48 0.72
C ALA A 74 19.29 -7.06 0.90
N PHE A 75 19.55 -6.66 2.15
CA PHE A 75 20.15 -5.36 2.46
C PHE A 75 21.48 -5.13 1.70
N GLU A 76 22.21 -6.20 1.44
CA GLU A 76 23.47 -6.22 0.69
C GLU A 76 23.28 -5.90 -0.81
N ASP A 77 22.12 -6.24 -1.38
CA ASP A 77 21.77 -5.95 -2.77
C ASP A 77 21.39 -4.47 -2.96
N VAL A 78 20.85 -3.82 -1.93
CA VAL A 78 20.40 -2.41 -1.98
C VAL A 78 21.57 -1.44 -2.23
N ILE A 79 22.79 -1.80 -1.82
CA ILE A 79 23.99 -0.99 -2.07
C ILE A 79 24.39 -1.04 -3.56
N ASN A 80 24.09 -2.13 -4.26
CA ASN A 80 24.47 -2.36 -5.66
C ASN A 80 23.32 -2.07 -6.65
N VAL A 81 22.08 -2.05 -6.18
CA VAL A 81 20.89 -1.80 -6.99
C VAL A 81 20.48 -0.33 -6.86
N PHE A 82 20.42 0.39 -7.98
CA PHE A 82 19.90 1.76 -8.01
C PHE A 82 18.52 1.83 -7.32
N ALA A 83 18.33 2.79 -6.41
CA ALA A 83 17.10 2.94 -5.63
C ALA A 83 15.80 2.92 -6.47
N LEU A 84 15.86 3.38 -7.73
CA LEU A 84 14.74 3.33 -8.66
C LEU A 84 14.40 1.89 -9.10
N ALA A 85 15.40 1.05 -9.33
CA ALA A 85 15.18 -0.35 -9.69
C ALA A 85 14.59 -1.14 -8.51
N LEU A 86 15.03 -0.83 -7.27
CA LEU A 86 14.45 -1.36 -6.05
C LEU A 86 12.97 -0.98 -5.92
N ALA A 87 12.64 0.30 -6.09
CA ALA A 87 11.26 0.78 -6.03
C ALA A 87 10.39 0.15 -7.12
N LEU A 88 10.88 0.06 -8.36
CA LEU A 88 10.15 -0.54 -9.47
C LEU A 88 9.84 -2.02 -9.22
N GLN A 89 10.82 -2.79 -8.75
CA GLN A 89 10.65 -4.22 -8.51
C GLN A 89 9.76 -4.48 -7.29
N SER A 90 9.87 -3.66 -6.25
CA SER A 90 8.99 -3.75 -5.08
C SER A 90 7.53 -3.38 -5.41
N HIS A 91 7.30 -2.57 -6.45
CA HIS A 91 5.95 -2.25 -6.91
C HIS A 91 5.32 -3.34 -7.79
N LYS A 92 6.10 -4.27 -8.37
CA LYS A 92 5.56 -5.30 -9.26
C LYS A 92 4.68 -6.30 -8.52
N LEU A 93 3.51 -6.57 -9.09
CA LEU A 93 2.56 -7.53 -8.53
C LEU A 93 3.13 -8.96 -8.51
N GLU A 94 3.87 -9.36 -9.53
CA GLU A 94 4.51 -10.68 -9.63
C GLU A 94 5.46 -10.92 -8.45
N THR A 95 6.25 -9.92 -8.09
CA THR A 95 7.18 -9.97 -6.97
C THR A 95 6.45 -10.11 -5.64
N LEU A 96 5.34 -9.39 -5.47
CA LEU A 96 4.51 -9.48 -4.27
C LEU A 96 3.82 -10.84 -4.14
N ILE A 97 3.28 -11.37 -5.24
CA ILE A 97 2.67 -12.71 -5.26
C ILE A 97 3.70 -13.77 -4.89
N SER A 98 4.91 -13.71 -5.46
CA SER A 98 5.99 -14.64 -5.12
C SER A 98 6.34 -14.62 -3.62
N LYS A 99 6.28 -13.45 -2.97
CA LYS A 99 6.52 -13.33 -1.52
C LYS A 99 5.40 -13.91 -0.66
N ILE A 100 4.16 -13.72 -1.08
CA ILE A 100 2.98 -14.34 -0.44
C ILE A 100 3.08 -15.87 -0.53
N GLU A 101 3.37 -16.40 -1.70
CA GLU A 101 3.50 -17.85 -1.94
C GLU A 101 4.65 -18.46 -1.13
N ALA A 102 5.76 -17.73 -0.99
CA ALA A 102 6.91 -18.16 -0.20
C ALA A 102 6.68 -18.11 1.33
N GLY A 103 5.54 -17.59 1.80
CA GLY A 103 5.27 -17.41 3.23
C GLY A 103 6.26 -16.46 3.91
N SER A 104 6.71 -15.42 3.17
CA SER A 104 7.69 -14.45 3.67
C SER A 104 7.18 -13.72 4.91
N SER A 105 8.09 -13.17 5.71
CA SER A 105 7.70 -12.55 6.98
C SER A 105 6.83 -11.31 6.74
N ILE A 106 5.91 -11.11 7.68
CA ILE A 106 4.86 -10.10 7.62
C ILE A 106 5.08 -9.12 8.77
N GLU A 107 5.13 -7.84 8.43
CA GLU A 107 5.08 -6.74 9.39
C GLU A 107 3.71 -6.05 9.30
N GLN A 108 3.10 -5.76 10.46
CA GLN A 108 1.97 -4.84 10.50
C GLN A 108 2.45 -3.46 10.02
N GLY A 109 1.77 -2.91 9.01
CA GLY A 109 2.25 -1.70 8.35
C GLY A 109 2.39 -0.51 9.30
N LEU A 110 3.40 0.33 9.03
CA LEU A 110 3.58 1.63 9.68
C LEU A 110 2.29 2.46 9.51
N SER A 111 1.51 2.60 10.59
CA SER A 111 0.24 3.36 10.62
C SER A 111 0.43 4.88 10.51
N SER A 112 1.68 5.33 10.45
CA SER A 112 2.04 6.72 10.20
C SER A 112 2.82 6.81 8.89
N SER A 113 2.42 7.77 8.04
CA SER A 113 3.16 8.30 6.89
C SER A 113 4.66 8.02 6.98
N PRO A 114 5.32 7.48 5.92
CA PRO A 114 6.75 7.28 5.98
C PRO A 114 7.40 8.63 6.24
N GLN A 115 7.97 8.81 7.43
CA GLN A 115 9.03 9.76 7.59
C GLN A 115 10.13 9.26 6.65
N PHE A 116 10.24 9.89 5.49
CA PHE A 116 11.48 9.93 4.75
C PHE A 116 12.53 10.50 5.71
N SER A 117 13.12 9.63 6.54
CA SER A 117 14.38 9.92 7.18
C SER A 117 15.41 9.76 6.08
N GLY A 118 15.62 10.87 5.37
CA GLY A 118 16.57 10.93 4.29
C GLY A 118 17.94 10.50 4.79
N LEU A 119 18.47 9.47 4.16
CA LEU A 119 19.91 9.29 4.04
C LEU A 119 20.23 9.17 2.55
N VAL A 120 20.14 10.35 1.93
CA VAL A 120 21.09 10.76 0.89
C VAL A 120 22.48 10.66 1.51
N TYR A 121 23.24 9.61 1.19
CA TYR A 121 24.69 9.72 1.15
C TYR A 121 25.11 9.62 -0.32
N LEU A 122 24.99 10.76 -1.00
CA LEU A 122 25.91 11.14 -2.06
C LEU A 122 27.06 11.88 -1.36
N VAL A 123 28.18 11.19 -1.14
CA VAL A 123 29.52 11.79 -1.18
C VAL A 123 30.46 10.77 -1.81
#